data_AF-A0A3N5ZYH5-F1
#
_entry.id   AF-A0A3N5ZYH5-F1
#
_cell.length_a   1.000
_cell.length_b   1.000
_cell.length_c   1.000
_cell.angle_alpha   90.00
_cell.angle_beta   90.00
_cell.angle_gamma   90.00
#
_symmetry.space_group_name_H-M   'P 1'
#
loop_
_entity.id
_entity.type
_entity.pdbx_description
1 polymer ?
#
loop_
_entity_poly.entity_id
_entity_poly.type
_entity_poly.pdbx_seq_one_letter_code
_entity_poly.pdbx_strand_id
1 'polypeptide(L)'
;MPIHVFGRIVLGVLLLAVTAGAANAQQYRDISEIEVRLTFTGFRSLYANCEQEDVCPGLYRGGSDVVEGIVRTVDGLDPSDDEVVYQGVLKRRTNVGICDVQMRDGHEDEHDWCVMVLSGTQDVEVRLGVGTHEGEGASVTLTPVPGRVTVSVTGACDKETEVASSWRDDYFKKDSVVFSTVPAGRLRRVGRYRDQAGSGTCEWVLEVRPLDDIELVVDPEGYRTWRPEAGLSESAIGNEIKIGARLQRRDGSLDVKARRIIFELSDTSREPGVVLNFPLTGVTKDYDLQFSPRSNLPPRYIVSGAGNQRVETVRGEYSEASAILSSYDWGGWSTLRVTAELDDGVEIVGHLKGQREITRILLPKRADDSLIADSWKENAGAMLPDKDDSETGPAGASSPGDGFSLYEEYRGFYADSKHVSGHPKKIDFFVRNYIGADARPGI
;
A
#
# COMPACT_ATOMS: atom_id res chain seq x y z
N MET A 1 -53.48 -23.14 -9.72
CA MET A 1 -52.26 -23.51 -10.48
C MET A 1 -51.26 -22.38 -10.28
N PRO A 2 -50.06 -22.61 -9.72
CA PRO A 2 -49.11 -21.51 -9.59
C PRO A 2 -48.46 -21.26 -10.95
N ILE A 3 -48.69 -20.06 -11.48
CA ILE A 3 -48.00 -19.58 -12.67
C ILE A 3 -46.61 -19.14 -12.19
N HIS A 4 -45.61 -19.98 -12.42
CA HIS A 4 -44.22 -19.58 -12.28
C HIS A 4 -43.86 -18.63 -13.42
N VAL A 5 -44.04 -17.32 -13.20
CA VAL A 5 -43.43 -16.29 -14.05
C VAL A 5 -41.95 -16.21 -13.67
N PHE A 6 -41.11 -17.01 -14.33
CA PHE A 6 -39.67 -16.75 -14.35
C PHE A 6 -39.45 -15.51 -15.23
N GLY A 7 -39.50 -14.32 -14.60
CA GLY A 7 -39.05 -13.08 -15.21
C GLY A 7 -37.55 -13.14 -15.43
N ARG A 8 -37.11 -13.50 -16.64
CA ARG A 8 -35.75 -13.19 -17.08
C ARG A 8 -35.63 -11.67 -17.15
N ILE A 9 -34.80 -11.10 -16.30
CA ILE A 9 -34.44 -9.67 -16.36
C ILE A 9 -33.67 -9.45 -17.67
N VAL A 10 -34.35 -8.88 -18.66
CA VAL A 10 -33.71 -8.33 -19.86
C VAL A 10 -33.17 -6.96 -19.47
N LEU A 11 -31.86 -6.86 -19.23
CA LEU A 11 -31.18 -5.57 -19.13
C LEU A 11 -31.33 -4.85 -20.49
N GLY A 12 -32.19 -3.84 -20.53
CA GLY A 12 -32.37 -2.99 -21.71
C GLY A 12 -31.06 -2.28 -22.07
N VAL A 13 -30.55 -2.56 -23.26
CA VAL A 13 -29.47 -1.82 -23.92
C VAL A 13 -30.08 -0.53 -24.47
N LEU A 14 -29.65 0.62 -23.94
CA LEU A 14 -29.93 1.92 -24.55
C LEU A 14 -28.58 2.56 -24.91
N LEU A 15 -28.27 2.55 -26.20
CA LEU A 15 -27.15 3.28 -26.79
C LEU A 15 -27.46 4.78 -26.78
N LEU A 16 -26.62 5.56 -26.11
CA LEU A 16 -26.50 7.00 -26.34
C LEU A 16 -25.01 7.30 -26.51
N ALA A 17 -24.59 7.45 -27.76
CA ALA A 17 -23.25 7.85 -28.13
C ALA A 17 -23.00 9.29 -27.69
N VAL A 18 -21.93 9.51 -26.92
CA VAL A 18 -21.37 10.83 -26.66
C VAL A 18 -19.89 10.76 -27.00
N THR A 19 -19.50 11.55 -28.01
CA THR A 19 -18.14 11.70 -28.51
C THR A 19 -17.27 12.45 -27.50
N ALA A 20 -16.15 11.86 -27.07
CA ALA A 20 -15.07 12.59 -26.40
C ALA A 20 -13.74 11.82 -26.41
N GLY A 21 -12.79 12.34 -27.19
CA GLY A 21 -11.36 12.42 -26.85
C GLY A 21 -10.50 11.17 -27.06
N ALA A 22 -9.81 11.12 -28.19
CA ALA A 22 -8.82 10.12 -28.63
C ALA A 22 -7.53 9.97 -27.78
N ALA A 23 -7.57 10.20 -26.46
CA ALA A 23 -6.43 9.94 -25.58
C ALA A 23 -6.92 9.15 -24.36
N ASN A 24 -6.57 7.85 -24.28
CA ASN A 24 -6.42 7.06 -23.02
C ASN A 24 -6.40 5.54 -23.19
N ALA A 25 -6.63 5.00 -24.39
CA ALA A 25 -6.82 3.56 -24.55
C ALA A 25 -5.52 2.72 -24.38
N GLN A 26 -4.37 3.30 -24.74
CA GLN A 26 -3.07 2.64 -24.55
C GLN A 26 -2.59 2.66 -23.09
N GLN A 27 -3.09 3.58 -22.27
CA GLN A 27 -2.71 3.72 -20.87
C GLN A 27 -3.09 2.50 -20.02
N TYR A 28 -4.21 1.82 -20.35
CA TYR A 28 -4.69 0.65 -19.61
C TYR A 28 -4.01 -0.66 -19.97
N ARG A 29 -3.22 -0.72 -21.05
CA ARG A 29 -2.46 -1.93 -21.40
C ARG A 29 -1.21 -2.12 -20.53
N ASP A 30 -0.63 -1.01 -20.05
CA ASP A 30 0.58 -1.03 -19.23
C ASP A 30 0.28 -1.01 -17.72
N ILE A 31 -1.01 -1.00 -17.33
CA ILE A 31 -1.45 -0.98 -15.94
C ILE A 31 -1.60 -2.42 -15.44
N SER A 32 -0.89 -2.78 -14.38
CA SER A 32 -0.92 -4.11 -13.77
C SER A 32 -1.91 -4.21 -12.61
N GLU A 33 -2.20 -3.11 -11.91
CA GLU A 33 -3.15 -3.09 -10.79
C GLU A 33 -4.08 -1.88 -10.84
N ILE A 34 -5.37 -2.12 -10.60
CA ILE A 34 -6.38 -1.07 -10.55
C ILE A 34 -7.17 -1.21 -9.26
N GLU A 35 -7.37 -0.08 -8.58
CA GLU A 35 -8.42 0.01 -7.56
C GLU A 35 -9.77 0.24 -8.24
N VAL A 36 -10.72 -0.65 -7.96
CA VAL A 36 -12.09 -0.59 -8.45
C VAL A 36 -13.02 -0.27 -7.30
N ARG A 37 -13.89 0.71 -7.50
CA ARG A 37 -15.04 0.95 -6.63
C ARG A 37 -16.31 1.06 -7.46
N LEU A 38 -17.18 0.07 -7.33
CA LEU A 38 -18.50 0.05 -7.91
C LEU A 38 -19.54 0.38 -6.83
N THR A 39 -20.29 1.46 -7.03
CA THR A 39 -21.33 1.89 -6.09
C THR A 39 -22.68 1.97 -6.78
N PHE A 40 -23.69 1.31 -6.20
CA PHE A 40 -25.11 1.52 -6.45
C PHE A 40 -25.73 2.27 -5.27
N THR A 41 -26.54 3.27 -5.56
CA THR A 41 -27.38 3.96 -4.57
C THR A 41 -28.84 3.92 -4.99
N GLY A 42 -29.72 3.46 -4.11
CA GLY A 42 -31.16 3.35 -4.37
C GLY A 42 -31.82 2.15 -3.69
N PHE A 43 -32.90 1.66 -4.29
CA PHE A 43 -33.69 0.51 -3.84
C PHE A 43 -33.99 -0.45 -5.00
N ARG A 44 -34.52 -1.64 -4.70
CA ARG A 44 -34.99 -2.64 -5.68
C ARG A 44 -36.47 -2.96 -5.49
N SER A 45 -37.18 -3.25 -6.58
CA SER A 45 -38.55 -3.80 -6.55
C SER A 45 -38.79 -4.77 -7.71
N LEU A 46 -39.62 -5.81 -7.48
CA LEU A 46 -40.05 -6.78 -8.50
C LEU A 46 -41.31 -6.33 -9.27
N TYR A 47 -42.16 -5.52 -8.65
CA TYR A 47 -43.50 -5.22 -9.16
C TYR A 47 -43.81 -3.72 -9.28
N ALA A 48 -43.11 -2.87 -8.54
CA ALA A 48 -43.22 -1.42 -8.69
C ALA A 48 -42.03 -0.91 -9.52
N ASN A 49 -42.33 -0.18 -10.59
CA ASN A 49 -41.39 0.81 -11.10
C ASN A 49 -41.30 1.96 -10.07
N CYS A 50 -40.12 2.56 -9.95
CA CYS A 50 -39.73 3.46 -8.85
C CYS A 50 -40.54 4.78 -8.72
N GLU A 51 -41.61 4.97 -9.51
CA GLU A 51 -42.41 6.19 -9.58
C GLU A 51 -43.80 6.08 -8.93
N GLN A 52 -44.14 4.91 -8.41
CA GLN A 52 -45.34 4.78 -7.60
C GLN A 52 -44.98 5.26 -6.17
N GLU A 53 -44.87 6.59 -6.01
CA GLU A 53 -44.41 7.29 -4.79
C GLU A 53 -45.21 6.89 -3.52
N ASP A 54 -46.44 6.42 -3.71
CA ASP A 54 -47.38 6.00 -2.66
C ASP A 54 -47.41 4.50 -2.38
N VAL A 55 -46.60 3.70 -3.08
CA VAL A 55 -46.87 2.26 -3.20
C VAL A 55 -46.02 1.39 -2.29
N CYS A 56 -44.85 1.86 -1.86
CA CYS A 56 -44.13 1.25 -0.74
C CYS A 56 -43.87 2.29 0.36
N PRO A 57 -44.89 2.61 1.19
CA PRO A 57 -44.71 3.47 2.36
C PRO A 57 -43.61 2.89 3.27
N GLY A 58 -42.62 3.71 3.62
CA GLY A 58 -41.53 3.30 4.52
C GLY A 58 -40.29 2.68 3.86
N LEU A 59 -40.19 2.67 2.52
CA LEU A 59 -39.01 2.17 1.81
C LEU A 59 -37.72 2.87 2.23
N TYR A 60 -36.67 2.09 2.52
CA TYR A 60 -35.35 2.62 2.84
C TYR A 60 -34.68 3.23 1.58
N ARG A 61 -34.78 4.55 1.44
CA ARG A 61 -34.29 5.31 0.26
C ARG A 61 -32.79 5.62 0.29
N GLY A 62 -32.11 5.40 1.43
CA GLY A 62 -30.67 5.58 1.60
C GLY A 62 -29.84 4.34 1.28
N GLY A 63 -30.42 3.39 0.53
CA GLY A 63 -29.77 2.11 0.24
C GLY A 63 -28.49 2.27 -0.58
N SER A 64 -27.48 1.48 -0.25
CA SER A 64 -26.22 1.40 -0.99
C SER A 64 -25.75 -0.04 -1.15
N ASP A 65 -25.15 -0.33 -2.29
CA ASP A 65 -24.43 -1.57 -2.55
C ASP A 65 -23.07 -1.21 -3.14
N VAL A 66 -21.99 -1.61 -2.46
CA VAL A 66 -20.63 -1.19 -2.76
C VAL A 66 -19.76 -2.42 -2.95
N VAL A 67 -19.09 -2.51 -4.08
CA VAL A 67 -18.00 -3.47 -4.32
C VAL A 67 -16.72 -2.68 -4.47
N GLU A 68 -15.72 -2.94 -3.63
CA GLU A 68 -14.46 -2.20 -3.70
C GLU A 68 -13.23 -3.08 -3.42
N GLY A 69 -12.11 -2.70 -4.01
CA GLY A 69 -10.78 -3.25 -3.77
C GLY A 69 -9.93 -3.35 -5.05
N ILE A 70 -8.82 -4.06 -4.97
CA ILE A 70 -7.80 -4.12 -6.03
C ILE A 70 -8.05 -5.31 -6.96
N VAL A 71 -8.08 -5.05 -8.26
CA VAL A 71 -8.06 -6.05 -9.33
C VAL A 71 -6.75 -5.95 -10.10
N ARG A 72 -6.26 -7.07 -10.63
CA ARG A 72 -4.99 -7.17 -11.34
C ARG A 72 -5.21 -7.63 -12.76
N THR A 73 -4.33 -7.24 -13.68
CA THR A 73 -4.38 -7.81 -15.04
C THR A 73 -4.19 -9.32 -15.00
N VAL A 74 -4.89 -10.01 -15.89
CA VAL A 74 -4.71 -11.44 -16.10
C VAL A 74 -3.75 -11.62 -17.26
N ASP A 75 -2.65 -12.34 -17.05
CA ASP A 75 -1.59 -12.52 -18.04
C ASP A 75 -2.13 -13.03 -19.40
N GLY A 76 -1.72 -12.35 -20.46
CA GLY A 76 -2.10 -12.64 -21.84
C GLY A 76 -2.82 -11.49 -22.52
N LEU A 77 -2.14 -10.34 -22.70
CA LEU A 77 -2.57 -9.33 -23.66
C LEU A 77 -2.34 -9.93 -25.06
N ASP A 78 -3.36 -10.55 -25.64
CA ASP A 78 -3.34 -10.69 -27.09
C ASP A 78 -3.40 -9.27 -27.67
N PRO A 79 -2.40 -8.82 -28.44
CA PRO A 79 -2.45 -7.50 -29.05
C PRO A 79 -3.67 -7.31 -29.97
N SER A 80 -4.36 -8.40 -30.39
CA SER A 80 -5.61 -8.34 -31.14
C SER A 80 -6.88 -8.20 -30.31
N ASP A 81 -6.83 -8.34 -28.98
CA ASP A 81 -8.01 -8.17 -28.15
C ASP A 81 -8.25 -6.68 -27.89
N ASP A 82 -9.50 -6.27 -28.15
CA ASP A 82 -9.99 -4.90 -27.98
C ASP A 82 -10.25 -4.57 -26.50
N GLU A 83 -10.00 -5.49 -25.55
CA GLU A 83 -10.33 -5.34 -24.13
C GLU A 83 -9.15 -5.74 -23.22
N VAL A 84 -8.83 -4.92 -22.21
CA VAL A 84 -7.94 -5.33 -21.09
C VAL A 84 -8.80 -5.87 -19.96
N VAL A 85 -8.43 -7.05 -19.45
CA VAL A 85 -9.17 -7.73 -18.40
C VAL A 85 -8.40 -7.70 -17.09
N TYR A 86 -9.08 -7.22 -16.05
CA TYR A 86 -8.63 -7.23 -14.67
C TYR A 86 -9.50 -8.20 -13.86
N GLN A 87 -8.87 -8.94 -12.95
CA GLN A 87 -9.54 -9.86 -12.04
C GLN A 87 -9.05 -9.73 -10.59
N GLY A 88 -9.95 -9.96 -9.65
CA GLY A 88 -9.62 -9.96 -8.22
C GLY A 88 -10.82 -10.40 -7.38
N VAL A 89 -10.56 -10.81 -6.14
CA VAL A 89 -11.62 -11.10 -5.17
C VAL A 89 -11.83 -9.87 -4.31
N LEU A 90 -12.99 -9.23 -4.45
CA LEU A 90 -13.36 -7.98 -3.77
C LEU A 90 -14.45 -8.22 -2.73
N LYS A 91 -14.60 -7.27 -1.80
CA LYS A 91 -15.66 -7.32 -0.79
C LYS A 91 -16.85 -6.47 -1.24
N ARG A 92 -18.00 -7.12 -1.39
CA ARG A 92 -19.31 -6.47 -1.56
C ARG A 92 -19.91 -6.16 -0.20
N ARG A 93 -20.40 -4.94 -0.01
CA ARG A 93 -21.16 -4.50 1.17
C ARG A 93 -22.51 -3.98 0.69
N THR A 94 -23.56 -4.66 1.10
CA THR A 94 -24.93 -4.36 0.69
C THR A 94 -25.71 -3.83 1.89
N ASN A 95 -26.49 -2.79 1.66
CA ASN A 95 -27.52 -2.28 2.55
C ASN A 95 -28.58 -1.59 1.69
N VAL A 96 -29.49 -2.37 1.08
CA VAL A 96 -30.43 -1.87 0.06
C VAL A 96 -31.86 -2.14 0.49
N GLY A 97 -32.72 -1.13 0.33
CA GLY A 97 -34.17 -1.31 0.49
C GLY A 97 -34.75 -2.14 -0.65
N ILE A 98 -35.59 -3.11 -0.30
CA ILE A 98 -36.33 -3.94 -1.24
C ILE A 98 -37.82 -3.74 -0.98
N CYS A 99 -38.57 -3.59 -2.05
CA CYS A 99 -40.03 -3.47 -2.04
C CYS A 99 -40.63 -4.62 -2.86
N ASP A 100 -41.47 -5.43 -2.22
CA ASP A 100 -42.14 -6.56 -2.85
C ASP A 100 -43.65 -6.53 -2.60
N VAL A 101 -44.40 -7.33 -3.37
CA VAL A 101 -45.85 -7.46 -3.26
C VAL A 101 -46.21 -8.85 -2.79
N GLN A 102 -47.07 -8.95 -1.79
CA GLN A 102 -47.70 -10.21 -1.39
C GLN A 102 -49.21 -10.14 -1.61
N MET A 103 -49.84 -11.27 -1.91
CA MET A 103 -51.31 -11.33 -1.87
C MET A 103 -51.78 -11.22 -0.43
N ARG A 104 -52.82 -10.41 -0.20
CA ARG A 104 -53.47 -10.31 1.10
C ARG A 104 -54.19 -11.62 1.42
N ASP A 105 -53.96 -12.16 2.61
CA ASP A 105 -54.57 -13.42 3.03
C ASP A 105 -56.10 -13.35 2.94
N GLY A 106 -56.70 -14.28 2.16
CA GLY A 106 -58.15 -14.37 1.98
C GLY A 106 -58.74 -13.49 0.88
N HIS A 107 -57.93 -12.71 0.15
CA HIS A 107 -58.38 -11.84 -0.94
C HIS A 107 -57.57 -12.11 -2.21
N GLU A 108 -58.16 -12.81 -3.20
CA GLU A 108 -57.46 -13.20 -4.44
C GLU A 108 -57.06 -12.00 -5.33
N ASP A 109 -57.67 -10.83 -5.12
CA ASP A 109 -57.46 -9.61 -5.92
C ASP A 109 -56.81 -8.45 -5.12
N GLU A 110 -56.43 -8.66 -3.85
CA GLU A 110 -55.80 -7.62 -3.03
C GLU A 110 -54.33 -7.92 -2.75
N HIS A 111 -53.53 -6.86 -2.75
CA HIS A 111 -52.09 -6.91 -2.57
C HIS A 111 -51.66 -6.09 -1.36
N ASP A 112 -50.83 -6.67 -0.51
CA ASP A 112 -50.13 -5.96 0.55
C ASP A 112 -48.67 -5.72 0.11
N TRP A 113 -48.21 -4.49 0.33
CA TRP A 113 -46.84 -4.09 0.04
C TRP A 113 -45.96 -4.41 1.24
N CYS A 114 -44.81 -4.99 0.96
CA CYS A 114 -43.83 -5.30 1.98
C CYS A 114 -42.51 -4.61 1.70
N VAL A 115 -41.99 -3.94 2.72
CA VAL A 115 -40.67 -3.31 2.70
C VAL A 115 -39.73 -4.14 3.53
N MET A 116 -38.56 -4.43 2.96
CA MET A 116 -37.46 -5.08 3.64
C MET A 116 -36.13 -4.38 3.35
N VAL A 117 -35.14 -4.61 4.19
CA VAL A 117 -33.76 -4.16 4.01
C VAL A 117 -32.89 -5.39 3.88
N LEU A 118 -32.20 -5.49 2.76
CA LEU A 118 -31.16 -6.48 2.53
C LEU A 118 -29.84 -5.88 2.97
N SER A 119 -29.22 -6.44 4.01
CA SER A 119 -27.91 -6.02 4.47
C SER A 119 -26.94 -7.18 4.56
N GLY A 120 -25.67 -6.94 4.28
CA GLY A 120 -24.70 -8.02 4.29
C GLY A 120 -23.34 -7.71 3.69
N THR A 121 -22.48 -8.71 3.76
CA THR A 121 -21.17 -8.71 3.11
C THR A 121 -20.94 -10.01 2.35
N GLN A 122 -20.36 -9.92 1.17
CA GLN A 122 -20.01 -11.07 0.35
C GLN A 122 -18.63 -10.87 -0.30
N ASP A 123 -17.82 -11.91 -0.34
CA ASP A 123 -16.65 -11.94 -1.24
C ASP A 123 -17.15 -12.24 -2.67
N VAL A 124 -16.76 -11.41 -3.63
CA VAL A 124 -17.10 -11.56 -5.06
C VAL A 124 -15.82 -11.62 -5.88
N GLU A 125 -15.71 -12.61 -6.76
CA GLU A 125 -14.75 -12.58 -7.84
C GLU A 125 -15.23 -11.57 -8.89
N VAL A 126 -14.43 -10.53 -9.08
CA VAL A 126 -14.68 -9.44 -10.00
C VAL A 126 -13.86 -9.67 -11.26
N ARG A 127 -14.52 -9.59 -12.41
CA ARG A 127 -13.89 -9.46 -13.73
C ARG A 127 -14.28 -8.12 -14.31
N LEU A 128 -13.32 -7.20 -14.38
CA LEU A 128 -13.46 -5.91 -15.04
C LEU A 128 -12.82 -6.00 -16.42
N GLY A 129 -13.60 -5.83 -17.47
CA GLY A 129 -13.10 -5.65 -18.82
C GLY A 129 -13.18 -4.18 -19.22
N VAL A 130 -12.09 -3.62 -19.74
CA VAL A 130 -11.99 -2.22 -20.16
C VAL A 130 -11.65 -2.19 -21.64
N GLY A 131 -12.53 -1.59 -22.44
CA GLY A 131 -12.30 -1.40 -23.87
C GLY A 131 -11.06 -0.56 -24.17
N THR A 132 -10.36 -0.91 -25.25
CA THR A 132 -9.10 -0.30 -25.69
C THR A 132 -9.26 0.52 -26.97
N HIS A 133 -10.48 0.67 -27.48
CA HIS A 133 -10.80 1.64 -28.53
C HIS A 133 -11.73 2.75 -28.06
N GLU A 134 -11.69 3.88 -28.78
CA GLU A 134 -12.52 5.04 -28.49
C GLU A 134 -14.01 4.68 -28.61
N GLY A 135 -14.76 4.85 -27.52
CA GLY A 135 -16.18 4.49 -27.44
C GLY A 135 -16.45 3.10 -26.87
N GLU A 136 -15.43 2.28 -26.63
CA GLU A 136 -15.57 1.01 -25.93
C GLU A 136 -15.58 1.25 -24.42
N GLY A 137 -16.69 0.87 -23.77
CA GLY A 137 -16.91 1.13 -22.36
C GLY A 137 -16.15 0.18 -21.43
N ALA A 138 -16.73 -0.09 -20.27
CA ALA A 138 -16.21 -1.12 -19.36
C ALA A 138 -17.32 -2.11 -19.00
N SER A 139 -16.95 -3.37 -18.75
CA SER A 139 -17.85 -4.40 -18.27
C SER A 139 -17.37 -4.87 -16.89
N VAL A 140 -18.28 -5.01 -15.93
CA VAL A 140 -17.98 -5.59 -14.61
C VAL A 140 -18.86 -6.81 -14.42
N THR A 141 -18.24 -7.97 -14.24
CA THR A 141 -18.91 -9.20 -13.84
C THR A 141 -18.59 -9.47 -12.37
N LEU A 142 -19.62 -9.71 -11.57
CA LEU A 142 -19.51 -10.09 -10.18
C LEU A 142 -19.93 -11.56 -10.03
N THR A 143 -19.00 -12.41 -9.62
CA THR A 143 -19.25 -13.84 -9.37
C THR A 143 -19.12 -14.11 -7.87
N PRO A 144 -20.19 -14.52 -7.17
CA PRO A 144 -20.15 -14.88 -5.76
C PRO A 144 -19.08 -15.93 -5.44
N VAL A 145 -18.29 -15.72 -4.37
CA VAL A 145 -17.41 -16.75 -3.82
C VAL A 145 -18.22 -17.63 -2.85
N PRO A 146 -18.32 -18.96 -3.07
CA PRO A 146 -19.09 -19.85 -2.20
C PRO A 146 -18.64 -19.81 -0.73
N GLY A 147 -19.60 -19.81 0.20
CA GLY A 147 -19.35 -19.94 1.64
C GLY A 147 -18.84 -18.68 2.35
N ARG A 148 -18.71 -17.54 1.65
CA ARG A 148 -18.22 -16.27 2.22
C ARG A 148 -19.26 -15.16 2.11
N VAL A 149 -20.43 -15.41 2.66
CA VAL A 149 -21.61 -14.54 2.57
C VAL A 149 -22.27 -14.42 3.93
N THR A 150 -22.42 -13.19 4.40
CA THR A 150 -23.23 -12.87 5.57
C THR A 150 -24.36 -11.97 5.10
N VAL A 151 -25.59 -12.44 5.16
CA VAL A 151 -26.76 -11.68 4.69
C VAL A 151 -27.87 -11.76 5.72
N SER A 152 -28.47 -10.63 6.00
CA SER A 152 -29.72 -10.51 6.74
C SER A 152 -30.74 -9.76 5.89
N VAL A 153 -31.99 -10.19 6.03
CA VAL A 153 -33.16 -9.50 5.51
C VAL A 153 -33.99 -9.13 6.73
N THR A 154 -34.35 -7.85 6.85
CA THR A 154 -35.20 -7.36 7.96
C THR A 154 -36.36 -6.56 7.37
N GLY A 155 -37.60 -6.83 7.79
CA GLY A 155 -38.76 -6.16 7.19
C GLY A 155 -40.10 -6.81 7.52
N ALA A 156 -41.18 -6.21 7.00
CA ALA A 156 -42.56 -6.52 7.36
C ALA A 156 -43.19 -7.70 6.59
N CYS A 157 -42.39 -8.61 6.01
CA CYS A 157 -42.94 -9.78 5.32
C CYS A 157 -43.24 -10.90 6.34
N ASP A 158 -44.52 -11.15 6.63
CA ASP A 158 -44.95 -12.20 7.58
C ASP A 158 -44.57 -13.64 7.16
N LYS A 159 -44.14 -13.84 5.90
CA LYS A 159 -43.53 -15.08 5.38
C LYS A 159 -42.01 -14.94 5.26
N GLU A 160 -41.39 -14.52 6.36
CA GLU A 160 -40.01 -14.05 6.51
C GLU A 160 -38.92 -15.02 5.99
N THR A 161 -39.23 -16.29 5.71
CA THR A 161 -38.23 -17.28 5.28
C THR A 161 -38.18 -17.49 3.76
N GLU A 162 -39.30 -17.62 3.05
CA GLU A 162 -39.27 -17.98 1.62
C GLU A 162 -38.93 -16.78 0.72
N VAL A 163 -39.60 -15.64 0.94
CA VAL A 163 -39.38 -14.42 0.15
C VAL A 163 -37.99 -13.85 0.41
N ALA A 164 -37.59 -13.77 1.69
CA ALA A 164 -36.24 -13.33 2.06
C ALA A 164 -35.15 -14.25 1.51
N SER A 165 -35.38 -15.57 1.50
CA SER A 165 -34.43 -16.53 0.90
C SER A 165 -34.35 -16.37 -0.61
N SER A 166 -35.47 -16.17 -1.29
CA SER A 166 -35.48 -15.91 -2.74
C SER A 166 -34.70 -14.65 -3.10
N TRP A 167 -34.90 -13.56 -2.35
CA TRP A 167 -34.17 -12.31 -2.56
C TRP A 167 -32.68 -12.41 -2.23
N ARG A 168 -32.33 -13.10 -1.14
CA ARG A 168 -30.93 -13.43 -0.83
C ARG A 168 -30.31 -14.20 -1.99
N ASP A 169 -30.98 -15.23 -2.46
CA ASP A 169 -30.43 -16.10 -3.48
C ASP A 169 -30.38 -15.40 -4.85
N ASP A 170 -31.29 -14.47 -5.14
CA ASP A 170 -31.32 -13.75 -6.42
C ASP A 170 -30.36 -12.56 -6.49
N TYR A 171 -30.29 -11.74 -5.43
CA TYR A 171 -29.43 -10.54 -5.39
C TYR A 171 -27.93 -10.88 -5.36
N PHE A 172 -27.62 -12.05 -4.83
CA PHE A 172 -26.27 -12.61 -4.74
C PHE A 172 -26.04 -13.72 -5.76
N LYS A 173 -26.80 -13.80 -6.87
CA LYS A 173 -26.40 -14.54 -8.07
C LYS A 173 -25.33 -13.76 -8.83
N LYS A 174 -24.71 -14.43 -9.82
CA LYS A 174 -23.82 -13.79 -10.78
C LYS A 174 -24.52 -12.59 -11.43
N ASP A 175 -23.91 -11.42 -11.33
CA ASP A 175 -24.40 -10.17 -11.93
C ASP A 175 -23.39 -9.65 -12.95
N SER A 176 -23.87 -8.93 -13.96
CA SER A 176 -23.04 -8.36 -15.02
C SER A 176 -23.56 -6.97 -15.39
N VAL A 177 -22.73 -5.96 -15.16
CA VAL A 177 -23.06 -4.56 -15.42
C VAL A 177 -22.14 -4.03 -16.51
N VAL A 178 -22.72 -3.50 -17.59
CA VAL A 178 -21.99 -2.84 -18.67
C VAL A 178 -22.08 -1.32 -18.48
N PHE A 179 -20.96 -0.62 -18.60
CA PHE A 179 -20.77 0.82 -18.49
C PHE A 179 -20.41 1.38 -19.87
N SER A 180 -21.01 2.51 -20.26
CA SER A 180 -20.59 3.27 -21.44
C SER A 180 -19.42 4.19 -21.11
N THR A 181 -18.60 4.55 -22.11
CA THR A 181 -17.45 5.46 -21.95
C THR A 181 -17.84 6.81 -21.36
N VAL A 182 -17.04 7.28 -20.40
CA VAL A 182 -17.05 8.66 -19.88
C VAL A 182 -15.59 9.11 -19.75
N PRO A 183 -15.24 10.39 -19.98
CA PRO A 183 -13.84 10.85 -19.98
C PRO A 183 -13.12 10.58 -18.65
N ALA A 184 -11.86 10.14 -18.76
CA ALA A 184 -10.80 9.99 -17.77
C ALA A 184 -11.20 9.82 -16.27
N GLY A 185 -10.98 8.60 -15.74
CA GLY A 185 -10.84 8.33 -14.29
C GLY A 185 -12.13 8.09 -13.51
N ARG A 186 -13.31 8.37 -14.09
CA ARG A 186 -14.60 8.07 -13.45
C ARG A 186 -15.61 7.61 -14.50
N LEU A 187 -15.79 6.30 -14.62
CA LEU A 187 -16.77 5.71 -15.52
C LEU A 187 -18.15 5.74 -14.83
N ARG A 188 -18.93 6.76 -15.16
CA ARG A 188 -20.26 6.97 -14.58
C ARG A 188 -21.33 6.41 -15.51
N ARG A 189 -22.05 5.38 -15.08
CA ARG A 189 -23.30 4.99 -15.74
C ARG A 189 -24.49 5.54 -14.96
N VAL A 190 -25.02 6.65 -15.45
CA VAL A 190 -26.35 7.10 -15.01
C VAL A 190 -27.38 6.32 -15.82
N GLY A 191 -27.99 5.31 -15.21
CA GLY A 191 -29.19 4.70 -15.74
C GLY A 191 -30.36 5.68 -15.59
N ARG A 192 -30.58 6.53 -16.60
CA ARG A 192 -31.86 7.22 -16.77
C ARG A 192 -32.76 6.31 -17.59
N TYR A 193 -33.85 5.87 -17.01
CA TYR A 193 -34.90 5.24 -17.80
C TYR A 193 -35.92 6.31 -18.18
N ARG A 194 -36.46 6.23 -19.40
CA ARG A 194 -37.61 7.00 -19.85
C ARG A 194 -38.51 6.02 -20.58
N ASP A 195 -39.71 5.83 -20.07
CA ASP A 195 -40.78 5.16 -20.80
C ASP A 195 -42.01 6.07 -20.87
N GLN A 196 -43.15 5.52 -21.30
CA GLN A 196 -44.36 6.30 -21.52
C GLN A 196 -45.01 6.84 -20.23
N ALA A 197 -44.48 6.52 -19.04
CA ALA A 197 -45.05 6.90 -17.74
C ALA A 197 -44.21 7.89 -16.91
N GLY A 198 -42.92 8.09 -17.22
CA GLY A 198 -42.05 9.03 -16.50
C GLY A 198 -40.55 8.75 -16.66
N SER A 199 -39.72 9.38 -15.83
CA SER A 199 -38.25 9.18 -15.83
C SER A 199 -37.64 9.26 -14.42
N GLY A 200 -36.97 8.19 -13.98
CA GLY A 200 -36.15 8.14 -12.76
C GLY A 200 -34.67 7.85 -13.03
N THR A 201 -33.81 8.01 -12.01
CA THR A 201 -32.36 7.76 -12.08
C THR A 201 -31.91 6.70 -11.07
N CYS A 202 -31.44 5.54 -11.55
CA CYS A 202 -30.56 4.67 -10.77
C CYS A 202 -29.12 4.95 -11.21
N GLU A 203 -28.25 5.21 -10.25
CA GLU A 203 -26.87 5.56 -10.55
C GLU A 203 -25.92 4.42 -10.18
N TRP A 204 -25.13 4.00 -11.16
CA TRP A 204 -23.96 3.16 -10.95
C TRP A 204 -22.72 4.00 -11.24
N VAL A 205 -21.85 4.12 -10.25
CA VAL A 205 -20.57 4.79 -10.39
C VAL A 205 -19.48 3.74 -10.32
N LEU A 206 -18.69 3.62 -11.39
CA LEU A 206 -17.47 2.84 -11.43
C LEU A 206 -16.30 3.82 -11.38
N GLU A 207 -15.58 3.80 -10.26
CA GLU A 207 -14.31 4.52 -10.13
C GLU A 207 -13.19 3.54 -10.38
N VAL A 208 -12.33 3.88 -11.35
CA VAL A 208 -11.18 3.08 -11.78
C VAL A 208 -9.97 3.97 -11.53
N ARG A 209 -9.16 3.60 -10.54
CA ARG A 209 -7.93 4.33 -10.25
C ARG A 209 -6.73 3.47 -10.63
N PRO A 210 -5.97 3.85 -11.66
CA PRO A 210 -4.65 3.30 -11.90
C PRO A 210 -3.79 3.53 -10.66
N LEU A 211 -3.41 2.46 -9.96
CA LEU A 211 -2.45 2.58 -8.86
C LEU A 211 -1.03 2.75 -9.38
N ASP A 212 -0.79 2.27 -10.59
CA ASP A 212 0.47 2.33 -11.31
C ASP A 212 0.96 3.76 -11.55
N ASP A 213 0.05 4.74 -11.58
CA ASP A 213 0.41 6.15 -11.77
C ASP A 213 0.91 6.81 -10.47
N ILE A 214 0.76 6.18 -9.32
CA ILE A 214 1.18 6.75 -8.03
C ILE A 214 2.48 6.08 -7.58
N GLU A 215 3.47 6.89 -7.19
CA GLU A 215 4.73 6.41 -6.65
C GLU A 215 5.12 7.17 -5.38
N LEU A 216 5.81 6.47 -4.47
CA LEU A 216 6.43 7.06 -3.29
C LEU A 216 7.95 7.08 -3.51
N VAL A 217 8.50 8.27 -3.78
CA VAL A 217 9.93 8.44 -4.04
C VAL A 217 10.65 8.74 -2.73
N VAL A 218 11.63 7.90 -2.38
CA VAL A 218 12.46 8.04 -1.18
C VAL A 218 13.83 8.60 -1.55
N ASP A 219 14.23 9.69 -0.90
CA ASP A 219 15.45 10.44 -1.19
C ASP A 219 16.20 10.75 0.13
N PRO A 220 17.08 9.85 0.60
CA PRO A 220 17.92 10.12 1.75
C PRO A 220 18.98 11.19 1.41
N GLU A 221 19.04 12.25 2.20
CA GLU A 221 19.98 13.36 1.99
C GLU A 221 21.43 12.87 2.12
N GLY A 222 22.25 13.09 1.09
CA GLY A 222 23.64 12.65 1.10
C GLY A 222 23.83 11.13 0.97
N TYR A 223 22.83 10.37 0.54
CA TYR A 223 22.84 8.89 0.52
C TYR A 223 24.12 8.24 -0.03
N ARG A 224 24.70 8.82 -1.09
CA ARG A 224 25.92 8.27 -1.73
C ARG A 224 27.16 8.34 -0.85
N THR A 225 27.24 9.31 0.04
CA THR A 225 28.44 9.60 0.83
C THR A 225 28.23 9.41 2.32
N TRP A 226 26.97 9.39 2.77
CA TRP A 226 26.65 9.22 4.17
C TRP A 226 27.14 7.86 4.69
N ARG A 227 27.74 7.92 5.87
CA ARG A 227 28.23 6.78 6.62
C ARG A 227 27.80 6.97 8.08
N PRO A 228 27.42 5.89 8.80
CA PRO A 228 27.20 5.95 10.23
C PRO A 228 28.44 6.45 11.00
N GLU A 229 28.20 7.30 11.98
CA GLU A 229 29.16 7.73 12.99
C GLU A 229 28.55 7.52 14.38
N ALA A 230 29.39 7.54 15.42
CA ALA A 230 28.94 7.39 16.81
C ALA A 230 29.47 8.50 17.72
N GLY A 231 28.70 8.79 18.78
CA GLY A 231 29.18 9.59 19.90
C GLY A 231 30.12 8.80 20.82
N LEU A 232 30.49 9.40 21.96
CA LEU A 232 31.37 8.77 22.96
C LEU A 232 30.68 7.69 23.82
N SER A 233 29.43 7.32 23.51
CA SER A 233 28.69 6.26 24.20
C SER A 233 27.56 5.76 23.31
N GLU A 234 27.06 4.56 23.55
CA GLU A 234 25.95 3.95 22.79
C GLU A 234 24.61 4.70 22.92
N SER A 235 24.50 5.67 23.82
CA SER A 235 23.31 6.55 23.94
C SER A 235 23.48 7.92 23.29
N ALA A 236 24.69 8.22 22.80
CA ALA A 236 25.03 9.49 22.20
C ALA A 236 25.00 9.37 20.67
N ILE A 237 24.16 10.19 20.04
CA ILE A 237 24.07 10.29 18.59
C ILE A 237 25.42 10.75 18.05
N GLY A 238 25.98 10.02 17.08
CA GLY A 238 27.16 10.44 16.33
C GLY A 238 26.78 11.39 15.21
N ASN A 239 26.05 10.88 14.23
CA ASN A 239 25.50 11.67 13.14
C ASN A 239 24.09 11.20 12.76
N GLU A 240 23.48 11.88 11.80
CA GLU A 240 22.12 11.62 11.36
C GLU A 240 22.02 11.68 9.83
N ILE A 241 21.01 11.00 9.28
CA ILE A 241 20.59 11.13 7.90
C ILE A 241 19.10 11.46 7.85
N LYS A 242 18.76 12.50 7.09
CA LYS A 242 17.38 12.87 6.82
C LYS A 242 16.87 12.10 5.62
N ILE A 243 15.79 11.35 5.81
CA ILE A 243 15.16 10.51 4.79
C ILE A 243 13.92 11.24 4.30
N GLY A 244 13.98 11.82 3.11
CA GLY A 244 12.81 12.41 2.45
C GLY A 244 11.96 11.33 1.78
N ALA A 245 10.64 11.49 1.83
CA ALA A 245 9.69 10.67 1.09
C ALA A 245 8.64 11.56 0.45
N ARG A 246 8.38 11.38 -0.85
CA ARG A 246 7.44 12.18 -1.64
C ARG A 246 6.46 11.27 -2.36
N LEU A 247 5.18 11.40 -2.03
CA LEU A 247 4.10 10.77 -2.75
C LEU A 247 3.72 11.66 -3.93
N GLN A 248 3.77 11.10 -5.14
CA GLN A 248 3.52 11.82 -6.37
C GLN A 248 2.87 10.91 -7.42
N ARG A 249 2.33 11.52 -8.47
CA ARG A 249 2.11 10.78 -9.71
C ARG A 249 3.41 10.58 -10.48
N ARG A 250 3.43 9.68 -11.46
CA ARG A 250 4.61 9.45 -12.31
C ARG A 250 5.00 10.66 -13.15
N ASP A 251 4.07 11.55 -13.43
CA ASP A 251 4.36 12.84 -14.09
C ASP A 251 4.99 13.89 -13.13
N GLY A 252 5.07 13.57 -11.84
CA GLY A 252 5.61 14.41 -10.77
C GLY A 252 4.58 15.28 -10.05
N SER A 253 3.27 15.19 -10.37
CA SER A 253 2.24 15.95 -9.67
C SER A 253 2.08 15.52 -8.21
N LEU A 254 1.70 16.47 -7.35
CA LEU A 254 1.57 16.28 -5.89
C LEU A 254 0.12 16.38 -5.40
N ASP A 255 -0.84 16.05 -6.26
CA ASP A 255 -2.29 16.05 -6.00
C ASP A 255 -2.74 14.85 -5.14
N VAL A 256 -1.93 13.80 -5.05
CA VAL A 256 -2.19 12.64 -4.20
C VAL A 256 -1.74 12.91 -2.77
N LYS A 257 -2.56 12.51 -1.79
CA LYS A 257 -2.28 12.64 -0.35
C LYS A 257 -2.31 11.29 0.34
N ALA A 258 -1.29 11.04 1.16
CA ALA A 258 -1.28 9.94 2.12
C ALA A 258 -1.95 10.39 3.41
N ARG A 259 -2.73 9.49 4.00
CA ARG A 259 -3.21 9.58 5.37
C ARG A 259 -2.07 9.53 6.38
N ARG A 260 -1.04 8.72 6.09
CA ARG A 260 0.20 8.55 6.87
C ARG A 260 1.39 8.20 5.99
N ILE A 261 2.57 8.64 6.36
CA ILE A 261 3.83 8.14 5.82
C ILE A 261 4.61 7.49 6.96
N ILE A 262 5.05 6.25 6.73
CA ILE A 262 5.63 5.34 7.70
C ILE A 262 7.04 5.00 7.25
N PHE A 263 8.01 5.11 8.15
CA PHE A 263 9.40 4.72 7.95
C PHE A 263 9.74 3.61 8.94
N GLU A 264 10.26 2.50 8.44
CA GLU A 264 10.54 1.29 9.20
C GLU A 264 11.95 0.78 8.90
N LEU A 265 12.64 0.39 9.97
CA LEU A 265 13.93 -0.27 9.90
C LEU A 265 13.74 -1.78 10.11
N SER A 266 14.47 -2.57 9.35
CA SER A 266 14.62 -4.01 9.55
C SER A 266 16.08 -4.40 9.43
N ASP A 267 16.42 -5.58 9.95
CA ASP A 267 17.79 -6.12 9.86
C ASP A 267 18.81 -5.08 10.36
N THR A 268 18.54 -4.48 11.52
CA THR A 268 19.40 -3.43 12.09
C THR A 268 20.45 -4.04 13.01
N SER A 269 21.69 -3.59 12.85
CA SER A 269 22.83 -4.01 13.66
C SER A 269 22.69 -3.61 15.13
N ARG A 270 23.43 -4.33 15.98
CA ARG A 270 23.47 -4.19 17.45
C ARG A 270 24.87 -4.53 17.94
N GLU A 271 25.87 -3.90 17.33
CA GLU A 271 27.25 -4.18 17.65
C GLU A 271 27.55 -3.73 19.10
N PRO A 272 28.30 -4.53 19.88
CA PRO A 272 28.68 -4.11 21.23
C PRO A 272 29.69 -2.97 21.15
N GLY A 273 29.37 -1.83 21.77
CA GLY A 273 30.21 -0.64 21.77
C GLY A 273 29.74 0.41 20.77
N VAL A 274 30.54 1.46 20.59
CA VAL A 274 30.39 2.43 19.49
C VAL A 274 31.40 2.21 18.37
N VAL A 275 32.43 1.43 18.68
CA VAL A 275 33.55 0.93 17.86
C VAL A 275 34.03 -0.39 18.50
N LEU A 276 35.04 -1.05 17.94
CA LEU A 276 35.47 -2.37 18.42
C LEU A 276 35.97 -2.42 19.86
N ASN A 277 36.60 -1.35 20.35
CA ASN A 277 37.31 -1.32 21.63
C ASN A 277 36.77 -0.30 22.63
N PHE A 278 35.63 0.35 22.36
CA PHE A 278 35.11 1.44 23.19
C PHE A 278 33.57 1.54 23.14
N PRO A 279 32.88 1.88 24.25
CA PRO A 279 33.42 2.10 25.60
C PRO A 279 33.93 0.81 26.27
N LEU A 280 34.85 0.96 27.24
CA LEU A 280 35.44 -0.19 27.95
C LEU A 280 34.45 -0.91 28.89
N THR A 281 33.39 -0.21 29.30
CA THR A 281 32.38 -0.71 30.25
C THR A 281 31.03 -0.08 29.91
N GLY A 282 29.94 -0.73 30.32
CA GLY A 282 28.58 -0.20 30.10
C GLY A 282 28.07 -0.40 28.67
N VAL A 283 28.66 -1.36 27.96
CA VAL A 283 28.23 -1.76 26.61
C VAL A 283 26.86 -2.42 26.67
N THR A 284 25.95 -2.02 25.77
CA THR A 284 24.61 -2.59 25.67
C THR A 284 24.48 -3.42 24.39
N LYS A 285 23.24 -3.79 24.03
CA LYS A 285 22.90 -4.47 22.78
C LYS A 285 21.71 -3.76 22.14
N ASP A 286 21.69 -2.44 22.28
CA ASP A 286 20.68 -1.60 21.65
C ASP A 286 20.95 -1.53 20.13
N TYR A 287 20.03 -0.94 19.39
CA TYR A 287 20.18 -0.80 17.94
C TYR A 287 21.12 0.34 17.59
N ASP A 288 21.99 0.10 16.61
CA ASP A 288 23.00 1.06 16.19
C ASP A 288 22.40 2.21 15.37
N LEU A 289 21.27 1.98 14.69
CA LEU A 289 20.52 2.99 13.94
C LEU A 289 19.08 3.07 14.48
N GLN A 290 18.59 4.28 14.80
CA GLN A 290 17.27 4.46 15.41
C GLN A 290 16.59 5.77 14.96
N PHE A 291 15.26 5.78 14.91
CA PHE A 291 14.49 7.02 14.79
C PHE A 291 14.37 7.71 16.16
N SER A 292 15.36 8.51 16.54
CA SER A 292 15.37 9.18 17.84
C SER A 292 14.12 10.07 18.04
N PRO A 293 13.41 9.94 19.18
CA PRO A 293 12.32 10.85 19.54
C PRO A 293 12.76 12.31 19.71
N ARG A 294 14.06 12.57 19.92
CA ARG A 294 14.61 13.93 20.01
C ARG A 294 14.71 14.59 18.64
N SER A 295 14.88 13.79 17.58
CA SER A 295 15.04 14.25 16.21
C SER A 295 13.72 14.17 15.42
N ASN A 296 12.79 13.31 15.85
CA ASN A 296 11.46 13.12 15.27
C ASN A 296 10.37 13.53 16.27
N LEU A 297 10.11 14.84 16.35
CA LEU A 297 9.32 15.44 17.43
C LEU A 297 7.80 15.28 17.26
N PRO A 298 7.04 15.07 18.35
CA PRO A 298 5.59 15.24 18.38
C PRO A 298 5.20 16.72 18.24
N PRO A 299 3.96 17.04 17.82
CA PRO A 299 2.88 16.10 17.49
C PRO A 299 2.97 15.56 16.06
N ARG A 300 3.97 15.95 15.26
CA ARG A 300 4.04 15.57 13.85
C ARG A 300 4.35 14.08 13.68
N TYR A 301 5.25 13.55 14.51
CA TYR A 301 5.72 12.17 14.41
C TYR A 301 5.37 11.34 15.65
N ILE A 302 5.14 10.06 15.42
CA ILE A 302 5.02 9.03 16.43
C ILE A 302 6.17 8.05 16.21
N VAL A 303 7.14 8.05 17.12
CA VAL A 303 8.20 7.03 17.16
C VAL A 303 7.68 5.82 17.94
N SER A 304 7.89 4.62 17.40
CA SER A 304 7.45 3.37 17.99
C SER A 304 8.34 2.18 17.59
N GLY A 305 7.95 0.97 18.00
CA GLY A 305 8.74 -0.24 17.82
C GLY A 305 9.81 -0.39 18.91
N ALA A 306 10.23 -1.64 19.15
CA ALA A 306 11.30 -1.91 20.10
C ALA A 306 12.59 -1.21 19.63
N GLY A 307 13.18 -0.37 20.48
CA GLY A 307 14.38 0.41 20.14
C GLY A 307 14.17 1.43 19.02
N ASN A 308 12.99 2.03 18.94
CA ASN A 308 12.67 3.15 18.04
C ASN A 308 12.93 2.84 16.54
N GLN A 309 12.62 1.61 16.13
CA GLN A 309 12.84 1.12 14.75
C GLN A 309 11.73 1.54 13.77
N ARG A 310 10.75 2.32 14.23
CA ARG A 310 9.65 2.81 13.41
C ARG A 310 9.30 4.26 13.74
N VAL A 311 9.02 5.06 12.72
CA VAL A 311 8.43 6.40 12.88
C VAL A 311 7.36 6.62 11.83
N GLU A 312 6.22 7.17 12.24
CA GLU A 312 5.15 7.53 11.32
C GLU A 312 4.68 8.97 11.55
N THR A 313 4.18 9.61 10.50
CA THR A 313 3.41 10.84 10.67
C THR A 313 2.10 10.55 11.41
N VAL A 314 1.60 11.50 12.20
CA VAL A 314 0.19 11.47 12.65
C VAL A 314 -0.75 11.49 11.45
N ARG A 315 -2.01 11.04 11.62
CA ARG A 315 -3.01 11.10 10.54
C ARG A 315 -3.18 12.54 10.03
N GLY A 316 -3.18 12.71 8.72
CA GLY A 316 -3.30 14.00 8.03
C GLY A 316 -3.32 13.81 6.53
N GLU A 317 -2.99 14.85 5.76
CA GLU A 317 -2.91 14.80 4.30
C GLU A 317 -1.48 15.15 3.85
N TYR A 318 -0.69 14.15 3.45
CA TYR A 318 0.73 14.33 3.13
C TYR A 318 1.02 13.96 1.68
N SER A 319 1.56 14.91 0.91
CA SER A 319 2.31 14.58 -0.33
C SER A 319 3.80 14.37 -0.07
N GLU A 320 4.27 14.72 1.13
CA GLU A 320 5.67 14.53 1.53
C GLU A 320 5.82 14.44 3.05
N ALA A 321 6.86 13.73 3.47
CA ALA A 321 7.33 13.70 4.85
C ALA A 321 8.84 13.47 4.88
N SER A 322 9.46 13.70 6.04
CA SER A 322 10.86 13.30 6.25
C SER A 322 11.06 12.74 7.64
N ALA A 323 11.82 11.67 7.78
CA ALA A 323 12.26 11.14 9.06
C ALA A 323 13.75 11.38 9.25
N ILE A 324 14.20 11.56 10.50
CA ILE A 324 15.61 11.65 10.84
C ILE A 324 16.04 10.32 11.47
N LEU A 325 16.98 9.65 10.82
CA LEU A 325 17.60 8.44 11.35
C LEU A 325 18.93 8.81 12.01
N SER A 326 19.11 8.42 13.27
CA SER A 326 20.31 8.71 14.06
C SER A 326 21.19 7.47 14.17
N SER A 327 22.51 7.66 14.10
CA SER A 327 23.52 6.62 14.26
C SER A 327 24.18 6.68 15.63
N TYR A 328 24.46 5.50 16.20
CA TYR A 328 25.05 5.30 17.52
C TYR A 328 26.30 4.39 17.50
N ASP A 329 26.64 3.80 16.34
CA ASP A 329 27.85 2.98 16.12
C ASP A 329 28.49 3.32 14.77
N TRP A 330 29.82 3.33 14.67
CA TRP A 330 30.57 3.63 13.43
C TRP A 330 30.45 2.56 12.33
N GLY A 331 29.98 1.37 12.69
CA GLY A 331 29.68 0.24 11.81
C GLY A 331 28.18 0.02 11.59
N GLY A 332 27.31 0.89 12.12
CA GLY A 332 25.86 0.68 12.12
C GLY A 332 25.25 0.49 10.74
N TRP A 333 24.39 -0.53 10.56
CA TRP A 333 23.71 -0.79 9.31
C TRP A 333 22.25 -1.23 9.52
N SER A 334 21.42 -0.99 8.51
CA SER A 334 20.00 -1.36 8.51
C SER A 334 19.45 -1.46 7.09
N THR A 335 18.22 -1.97 6.96
CA THR A 335 17.37 -1.87 5.78
C THR A 335 16.19 -0.96 6.09
N LEU A 336 16.01 0.09 5.29
CA LEU A 336 14.87 1.00 5.37
C LEU A 336 13.76 0.57 4.41
N ARG A 337 12.53 0.56 4.91
CA ARG A 337 11.29 0.54 4.11
C ARG A 337 10.48 1.79 4.42
N VAL A 338 9.89 2.38 3.39
CA VAL A 338 8.97 3.52 3.54
C VAL A 338 7.65 3.17 2.88
N THR A 339 6.54 3.47 3.55
CA THR A 339 5.19 3.18 3.05
C THR A 339 4.31 4.42 3.22
N ALA A 340 3.54 4.75 2.19
CA ALA A 340 2.47 5.73 2.26
C ALA A 340 1.13 5.00 2.33
N GLU A 341 0.36 5.24 3.38
CA GLU A 341 -1.00 4.73 3.53
C GLU A 341 -1.96 5.82 3.02
N LEU A 342 -2.76 5.51 2.00
CA LEU A 342 -3.79 6.40 1.45
C LEU A 342 -5.06 6.38 2.33
N ASP A 343 -6.03 7.26 2.04
CA ASP A 343 -7.25 7.39 2.84
C ASP A 343 -8.18 6.16 2.77
N ASP A 344 -8.14 5.43 1.66
CA ASP A 344 -8.84 4.17 1.41
C ASP A 344 -8.13 2.95 2.02
N GLY A 345 -6.93 3.14 2.60
CA GLY A 345 -6.13 2.09 3.21
C GLY A 345 -5.20 1.35 2.25
N VAL A 346 -5.12 1.79 0.98
CA VAL A 346 -4.09 1.30 0.04
C VAL A 346 -2.71 1.73 0.54
N GLU A 347 -1.74 0.81 0.46
CA GLU A 347 -0.34 1.07 0.81
C GLU A 347 0.53 1.18 -0.45
N ILE A 348 1.21 2.31 -0.61
CA ILE A 348 2.22 2.52 -1.65
C ILE A 348 3.60 2.35 -1.02
N VAL A 349 4.32 1.31 -1.44
CA VAL A 349 5.70 1.07 -1.00
C VAL A 349 6.65 1.99 -1.75
N GLY A 350 7.50 2.69 -1.02
CA GLY A 350 8.44 3.64 -1.59
C GLY A 350 9.66 2.98 -2.20
N HIS A 351 10.18 3.61 -3.25
CA HIS A 351 11.41 3.21 -3.91
C HIS A 351 12.47 4.31 -3.82
N LEU A 352 13.74 3.92 -3.94
CA LEU A 352 14.85 4.85 -3.94
C LEU A 352 14.77 5.77 -5.18
N LYS A 353 15.08 7.06 -4.98
CA LYS A 353 15.11 8.04 -6.07
C LYS A 353 16.05 7.60 -7.19
N GLY A 354 15.50 7.52 -8.40
CA GLY A 354 16.21 7.10 -9.61
C GLY A 354 16.37 5.58 -9.79
N GLN A 355 15.90 4.76 -8.84
CA GLN A 355 16.01 3.29 -8.85
C GLN A 355 14.68 2.68 -8.36
N ARG A 356 13.73 2.47 -9.28
CA ARG A 356 12.34 2.10 -8.97
C ARG A 356 12.19 0.68 -8.42
N GLU A 357 13.10 -0.18 -8.78
CA GLU A 357 13.21 -1.57 -8.32
C GLU A 357 13.68 -1.69 -6.86
N ILE A 358 14.34 -0.65 -6.33
CA ILE A 358 14.90 -0.67 -4.97
C ILE A 358 13.86 -0.14 -3.98
N THR A 359 13.11 -1.06 -3.38
CA THR A 359 12.12 -0.79 -2.31
C THR A 359 12.63 -1.13 -0.90
N ARG A 360 13.75 -1.86 -0.83
CA ARG A 360 14.53 -2.12 0.39
C ARG A 360 15.79 -1.27 0.31
N ILE A 361 15.83 -0.16 1.03
CA ILE A 361 16.91 0.81 0.91
C ILE A 361 17.96 0.51 1.98
N LEU A 362 19.13 0.06 1.55
CA LEU A 362 20.22 -0.27 2.46
C LEU A 362 20.85 1.02 3.01
N LEU A 363 20.99 1.13 4.33
CA LEU A 363 21.65 2.24 5.03
C LEU A 363 22.84 1.71 5.86
N PRO A 364 24.07 2.21 5.65
CA PRO A 364 24.50 3.10 4.57
C PRO A 364 24.32 2.47 3.19
N LYS A 365 24.51 3.27 2.12
CA LYS A 365 24.56 2.73 0.75
C LYS A 365 25.67 1.68 0.65
N ARG A 366 25.31 0.48 0.24
CA ARG A 366 26.19 -0.70 0.18
C ARG A 366 25.62 -1.74 -0.78
N ALA A 367 26.43 -2.73 -1.15
CA ALA A 367 25.97 -3.94 -1.82
C ALA A 367 25.12 -4.82 -0.89
N ASP A 368 24.21 -5.63 -1.46
CA ASP A 368 23.30 -6.50 -0.69
C ASP A 368 24.04 -7.51 0.23
N ASP A 369 25.23 -7.94 -0.17
CA ASP A 369 26.08 -8.88 0.56
C ASP A 369 27.15 -8.18 1.43
N SER A 370 27.04 -6.86 1.61
CA SER A 370 27.97 -6.05 2.40
C SER A 370 27.23 -5.22 3.46
N LEU A 371 27.94 -4.87 4.51
CA LEU A 371 27.58 -4.04 5.66
C LEU A 371 28.37 -2.72 5.65
N ILE A 372 29.38 -2.63 4.78
CA ILE A 372 30.31 -1.50 4.69
C ILE A 372 29.79 -0.49 3.67
N ALA A 373 29.86 0.80 4.01
CA ALA A 373 29.47 1.86 3.08
C ALA A 373 30.33 1.83 1.80
N ASP A 374 29.68 1.88 0.63
CA ASP A 374 30.36 1.95 -0.68
C ASP A 374 31.38 3.09 -0.70
N SER A 375 31.01 4.25 -0.16
CA SER A 375 31.86 5.44 -0.11
C SER A 375 33.17 5.20 0.64
N TRP A 376 33.16 4.37 1.68
CA TRP A 376 34.37 4.02 2.42
C TRP A 376 35.23 3.06 1.61
N LYS A 377 34.64 2.01 1.01
CA LYS A 377 35.38 1.06 0.16
C LYS A 377 36.06 1.75 -1.02
N GLU A 378 35.36 2.68 -1.67
CA GLU A 378 35.90 3.49 -2.76
C GLU A 378 37.08 4.35 -2.29
N ASN A 379 36.93 5.07 -1.17
CA ASN A 379 37.97 5.95 -0.63
C ASN A 379 39.19 5.18 -0.12
N ALA A 380 38.99 4.03 0.51
CA ALA A 380 40.08 3.15 0.96
C ALA A 380 40.71 2.34 -0.21
N GLY A 381 40.02 2.30 -1.36
CA GLY A 381 40.39 1.49 -2.52
C GLY A 381 40.36 0.00 -2.21
N ALA A 382 39.39 -0.45 -1.39
CA ALA A 382 39.25 -1.81 -0.90
C ALA A 382 37.89 -2.38 -1.29
N MET A 383 37.80 -2.87 -2.53
CA MET A 383 36.61 -3.57 -3.06
C MET A 383 36.67 -5.06 -2.71
N LEU A 384 36.82 -5.35 -1.42
CA LEU A 384 36.99 -6.69 -0.87
C LEU A 384 35.72 -7.12 -0.10
N PRO A 385 35.52 -8.43 0.12
CA PRO A 385 34.47 -8.93 0.99
C PRO A 385 34.64 -8.41 2.43
N ASP A 386 33.53 -8.26 3.16
CA ASP A 386 33.54 -7.71 4.52
C ASP A 386 34.34 -8.52 5.54
N LYS A 387 34.59 -9.81 5.24
CA LYS A 387 35.36 -10.74 6.07
C LYS A 387 36.82 -10.87 5.63
N ASP A 388 37.27 -10.08 4.66
CA ASP A 388 38.66 -10.10 4.22
C ASP A 388 39.58 -9.63 5.35
N ASP A 389 40.68 -10.35 5.56
CA ASP A 389 41.77 -10.10 6.52
C ASP A 389 43.05 -10.62 5.84
N SER A 390 43.24 -10.21 4.58
CA SER A 390 44.28 -10.75 3.68
C SER A 390 45.42 -9.77 3.44
N GLU A 391 45.55 -8.75 4.28
CA GLU A 391 46.57 -7.72 4.23
C GLU A 391 47.96 -8.37 4.22
N THR A 392 48.81 -7.96 3.30
CA THR A 392 50.18 -8.51 3.15
C THR A 392 51.27 -7.49 3.43
N GLY A 393 50.89 -6.24 3.71
CA GLY A 393 51.80 -5.16 4.02
C GLY A 393 52.10 -5.05 5.52
N PRO A 394 53.32 -4.67 5.93
CA PRO A 394 54.50 -4.38 5.10
C PRO A 394 55.21 -5.66 4.62
N ALA A 395 56.03 -5.52 3.57
CA ALA A 395 56.84 -6.61 3.03
C ALA A 395 57.70 -7.25 4.14
N GLY A 396 57.58 -8.58 4.30
CA GLY A 396 58.26 -9.33 5.35
C GLY A 396 57.35 -9.79 6.50
N ALA A 397 56.05 -9.46 6.47
CA ALA A 397 55.07 -10.11 7.33
C ALA A 397 55.07 -11.63 7.09
N SER A 398 55.16 -12.42 8.16
CA SER A 398 55.25 -13.89 8.07
C SER A 398 53.92 -14.57 7.73
N SER A 399 52.81 -13.84 7.92
CA SER A 399 51.45 -14.29 7.67
C SER A 399 50.63 -13.12 7.11
N PRO A 400 49.71 -13.36 6.15
CA PRO A 400 48.68 -12.39 5.79
C PRO A 400 47.72 -12.13 6.95
N GLY A 401 47.13 -10.94 6.96
CA GLY A 401 46.13 -10.50 7.93
C GLY A 401 46.73 -10.02 9.25
N ASP A 402 45.97 -9.19 9.95
CA ASP A 402 46.24 -8.74 11.30
C ASP A 402 45.22 -9.23 12.34
N GLY A 403 44.22 -9.99 11.86
CA GLY A 403 43.15 -10.55 12.68
C GLY A 403 41.89 -9.68 12.72
N PHE A 404 41.85 -8.57 11.98
CA PHE A 404 40.66 -7.74 11.80
C PHE A 404 40.11 -7.89 10.40
N SER A 405 38.83 -8.21 10.31
CA SER A 405 38.13 -8.19 9.04
C SER A 405 37.98 -6.76 8.49
N LEU A 406 37.76 -6.64 7.18
CA LEU A 406 37.46 -5.37 6.53
C LEU A 406 36.31 -4.59 7.19
N TYR A 407 35.29 -5.30 7.69
CA TYR A 407 34.19 -4.67 8.44
C TYR A 407 34.66 -4.12 9.79
N GLU A 408 35.56 -4.81 10.47
CA GLU A 408 36.16 -4.37 11.72
C GLU A 408 37.05 -3.15 11.49
N GLU A 409 37.87 -3.12 10.44
CA GLU A 409 38.64 -1.93 10.06
C GLU A 409 37.74 -0.74 9.69
N TYR A 410 36.64 -1.02 8.96
CA TYR A 410 35.62 -0.04 8.63
C TYR A 410 35.05 0.56 9.93
N ARG A 411 34.43 -0.26 10.79
CA ARG A 411 33.85 0.14 12.09
C ARG A 411 34.89 0.88 12.94
N GLY A 412 36.12 0.39 12.94
CA GLY A 412 37.30 1.05 13.47
C GLY A 412 37.45 0.93 14.98
N PHE A 413 38.32 1.80 15.50
CA PHE A 413 38.83 1.76 16.86
C PHE A 413 38.83 3.17 17.47
N TYR A 414 38.91 3.23 18.79
CA TYR A 414 39.15 4.44 19.54
C TYR A 414 40.60 4.44 20.05
N ALA A 415 41.42 5.33 19.50
CA ALA A 415 42.83 5.48 19.81
C ALA A 415 43.17 6.97 19.93
N ASP A 416 44.05 7.35 20.86
CA ASP A 416 44.40 8.77 21.10
C ASP A 416 43.19 9.71 21.26
N SER A 417 42.14 9.23 21.95
CA SER A 417 40.87 9.96 22.17
C SER A 417 40.11 10.34 20.90
N LYS A 418 40.25 9.58 19.81
CA LYS A 418 39.50 9.77 18.56
C LYS A 418 39.16 8.42 17.92
N HIS A 419 38.16 8.43 17.06
CA HIS A 419 37.91 7.33 16.12
C HIS A 419 39.04 7.25 15.08
N VAL A 420 39.45 6.04 14.75
CA VAL A 420 40.35 5.70 13.65
C VAL A 420 39.82 4.46 12.93
N SER A 421 39.74 4.50 11.61
CA SER A 421 39.54 3.27 10.79
C SER A 421 40.87 2.54 10.62
N GLY A 422 40.79 1.22 10.44
CA GLY A 422 41.93 0.39 10.02
C GLY A 422 42.33 0.63 8.56
N HIS A 423 43.39 -0.05 8.12
CA HIS A 423 43.94 0.10 6.79
C HIS A 423 43.88 -1.22 5.99
N PRO A 424 42.98 -1.33 4.99
CA PRO A 424 42.62 -2.59 4.30
C PRO A 424 43.66 -3.18 3.33
N LYS A 425 44.90 -2.75 3.45
CA LYS A 425 46.06 -3.15 2.63
C LYS A 425 47.33 -3.30 3.46
N LYS A 426 47.28 -2.98 4.75
CA LYS A 426 48.43 -2.95 5.66
C LYS A 426 47.98 -3.46 7.01
N ILE A 427 48.79 -4.34 7.59
CA ILE A 427 48.62 -4.81 8.95
C ILE A 427 48.59 -3.60 9.90
N ASP A 428 47.53 -3.50 10.68
CA ASP A 428 47.39 -2.60 11.80
C ASP A 428 47.98 -3.23 13.07
N PHE A 429 48.60 -2.39 13.91
CA PHE A 429 49.16 -2.81 15.18
C PHE A 429 48.86 -1.78 16.26
N PHE A 430 48.17 -2.24 17.31
CA PHE A 430 47.67 -1.41 18.39
C PHE A 430 48.38 -1.76 19.71
N VAL A 431 48.92 -0.76 20.41
CA VAL A 431 49.58 -0.94 21.72
C VAL A 431 48.73 -0.33 22.82
N ARG A 432 48.09 -1.17 23.64
CA ARG A 432 47.34 -0.69 24.80
C ARG A 432 48.29 -0.37 25.96
N ASN A 433 48.49 0.92 26.25
CA ASN A 433 49.34 1.36 27.34
C ASN A 433 48.59 1.37 28.69
N TYR A 434 49.11 0.64 29.69
CA TYR A 434 48.55 0.55 31.04
C TYR A 434 49.34 1.32 32.12
N ILE A 435 50.42 2.02 31.77
CA ILE A 435 51.33 2.67 32.72
C ILE A 435 51.32 4.19 32.51
N GLY A 436 50.48 4.90 33.29
CA GLY A 436 50.50 6.37 33.38
C GLY A 436 49.23 6.97 34.03
N ALA A 437 49.41 7.87 35.01
CA ALA A 437 48.33 8.51 35.78
C ALA A 437 47.59 9.66 35.04
N ASP A 438 47.98 9.97 33.79
CA ASP A 438 47.28 10.89 32.88
C ASP A 438 46.83 10.18 31.58
N ALA A 439 46.57 8.87 31.66
CA ALA A 439 46.08 8.08 30.53
C ALA A 439 44.65 8.49 30.16
N ARG A 440 44.51 9.36 29.17
CA ARG A 440 43.23 9.63 28.49
C ARG A 440 42.67 8.29 27.97
N PRO A 441 41.36 8.02 28.08
CA PRO A 441 40.76 6.80 27.52
C PRO A 441 41.03 6.71 26.00
N GLY A 442 41.52 5.54 25.56
CA GLY A 442 41.92 5.25 24.19
C GLY A 442 43.15 4.36 24.20
N ILE A 443 43.28 3.46 23.22
CA ILE A 443 44.53 2.72 22.98
C ILE A 443 45.63 3.73 22.61
#